data_AF-A0A2V5M3N8-F1
#
_entry.id   AF-A0A2V5M3N8-F1
#
_cell.length_a   1.000
_cell.length_b   1.000
_cell.length_c   1.000
_cell.angle_alpha   90.00
_cell.angle_beta   90.00
_cell.angle_gamma   90.00
#
_symmetry.space_group_name_H-M   'P 1'
#
loop_
_entity.id
_entity.type
_entity.pdbx_description
1 polymer ?
#
loop_
_entity_poly.entity_id
_entity_poly.type
_entity_poly.pdbx_seq_one_letter_code
_entity_poly.pdbx_strand_id
1 'polypeptide(L)'
;TSKAEVAAAALDAGAKIVNDVTGGRGDDAMWPLLAERAAGCIIMHMQGTPRTMQRAPSYHDVIIEVGDFFRQQFARALKFGLDPMTLAFDPGIGFGKTLEHNLSLLKHLPRLRVEDRPLVVGVSRKAFLGKISGHNGSMHNRLLPTVAFTS
;
A
#
# COMPACT_ATOMS: atom_id res chain seq x y z
N THR A 1 10.32 3.21 2.35
CA THR A 1 11.13 3.94 1.34
C THR A 1 10.95 3.26 0.00
N SER A 2 11.15 3.97 -1.11
CA SER A 2 11.08 3.41 -2.48
C SER A 2 12.43 3.37 -3.20
N LYS A 3 13.53 3.67 -2.49
CA LYS A 3 14.89 3.65 -3.03
C LYS A 3 15.66 2.50 -2.36
N ALA A 4 16.32 1.67 -3.15
CA ALA A 4 17.08 0.53 -2.65
C ALA A 4 18.24 0.98 -1.75
N GLU A 5 18.95 2.06 -2.11
CA GLU A 5 20.05 2.60 -1.29
C GLU A 5 19.61 2.96 0.14
N VAL A 6 18.42 3.56 0.28
CA VAL A 6 17.87 3.97 1.58
C VAL A 6 17.35 2.75 2.32
N ALA A 7 16.76 1.78 1.61
CA ALA A 7 16.33 0.53 2.21
C ALA A 7 17.52 -0.25 2.76
N ALA A 8 18.62 -0.36 2.02
CA ALA A 8 19.83 -1.05 2.44
C ALA A 8 20.39 -0.43 3.73
N ALA A 9 20.61 0.89 3.74
CA ALA A 9 21.09 1.59 4.93
C ALA A 9 20.16 1.42 6.15
N ALA A 10 18.84 1.42 5.94
CA ALA A 10 17.88 1.18 7.02
C ALA A 10 17.92 -0.26 7.55
N LEU A 11 18.06 -1.25 6.67
CA LEU A 11 18.19 -2.66 7.04
C LEU A 11 19.49 -2.92 7.80
N ASP A 12 20.60 -2.32 7.36
CA ASP A 12 21.89 -2.39 8.04
C ASP A 12 21.83 -1.73 9.44
N ALA A 13 21.02 -0.67 9.59
CA ALA A 13 20.73 -0.03 10.88
C ALA A 13 19.73 -0.82 11.76
N GLY A 14 19.23 -1.98 11.30
CA GLY A 14 18.39 -2.88 12.09
C GLY A 14 16.91 -2.87 11.74
N ALA A 15 16.46 -2.10 10.75
CA ALA A 15 15.10 -2.22 10.24
C ALA A 15 14.83 -3.65 9.74
N LYS A 16 13.58 -4.11 9.89
CA LYS A 16 13.16 -5.46 9.49
C LYS A 16 12.14 -5.49 8.36
N ILE A 17 11.49 -4.36 8.10
CA ILE A 17 10.44 -4.24 7.11
C ILE A 17 10.68 -3.01 6.25
N VAL A 18 10.61 -3.17 4.94
CA VAL A 18 10.59 -2.08 3.96
C VAL A 18 9.16 -1.86 3.48
N ASN A 19 8.61 -0.67 3.74
CA ASN A 19 7.34 -0.25 3.15
C ASN A 19 7.59 0.56 1.87
N ASP A 20 7.29 -0.01 0.70
CA ASP A 20 7.49 0.63 -0.59
C ASP A 20 6.16 1.06 -1.24
N VAL A 21 5.95 2.37 -1.23
CA VAL A 21 4.75 3.04 -1.79
C VAL A 21 4.65 2.95 -3.32
N THR A 22 5.73 2.60 -4.00
CA THR A 22 5.73 2.40 -5.46
C THR A 22 5.33 0.98 -5.85
N GLY A 23 5.28 0.09 -4.85
CA GLY A 23 4.99 -1.32 -4.98
C GLY A 23 6.11 -2.08 -5.70
N GLY A 24 7.37 -1.72 -5.47
CA GLY A 24 8.54 -2.33 -6.10
C GLY A 24 8.72 -1.98 -7.57
N ARG A 25 8.17 -0.85 -8.00
CA ARG A 25 8.33 -0.30 -9.37
C ARG A 25 9.25 0.92 -9.42
N GLY A 26 9.59 1.50 -8.27
CA GLY A 26 10.38 2.73 -8.19
C GLY A 26 11.88 2.54 -8.35
N ASP A 27 12.39 1.35 -8.04
CA ASP A 27 13.81 1.01 -8.09
C ASP A 27 13.96 -0.49 -8.36
N ASP A 28 14.58 -0.87 -9.48
CA ASP A 28 14.74 -2.27 -9.88
C ASP A 28 15.67 -3.05 -8.94
N ALA A 29 16.53 -2.38 -8.17
CA ALA A 29 17.39 -2.99 -7.17
C ALA A 29 16.65 -3.36 -5.87
N MET A 30 15.39 -2.93 -5.70
CA MET A 30 14.61 -3.21 -4.49
C MET A 30 14.35 -4.71 -4.31
N TRP A 31 13.93 -5.44 -5.35
CA TRP A 31 13.61 -6.86 -5.22
C TRP A 31 14.84 -7.72 -4.89
N PRO A 32 15.98 -7.60 -5.60
CA PRO A 32 17.20 -8.32 -5.24
C PRO A 32 17.64 -8.03 -3.79
N LEU A 33 17.61 -6.76 -3.37
CA LEU A 33 17.99 -6.37 -2.01
C LEU A 33 17.13 -7.05 -0.95
N LEU A 34 15.80 -7.06 -1.15
CA LEU A 34 14.87 -7.68 -0.20
C LEU A 34 15.08 -9.20 -0.09
N ALA A 35 15.34 -9.87 -1.22
CA ALA A 35 15.68 -11.29 -1.25
C ALA A 35 16.99 -11.58 -0.51
N GLU A 36 18.05 -10.81 -0.81
CA GLU A 36 19.37 -10.96 -0.21
C GLU A 36 19.36 -10.74 1.31
N ARG A 37 18.58 -9.77 1.79
CA ARG A 37 18.49 -9.42 3.21
C ARG A 37 17.41 -10.19 3.97
N ALA A 38 16.64 -11.06 3.30
CA ALA A 38 15.47 -11.75 3.86
C ALA A 38 14.53 -10.80 4.63
N ALA A 39 14.36 -9.58 4.13
CA ALA A 39 13.61 -8.53 4.81
C ALA A 39 12.12 -8.62 4.51
N GLY A 40 11.29 -8.31 5.50
CA GLY A 40 9.86 -8.12 5.28
C GLY A 40 9.62 -6.96 4.30
N CYS A 41 8.59 -7.05 3.46
CA CYS A 41 8.20 -5.93 2.61
C CYS A 41 6.69 -5.76 2.51
N ILE A 42 6.27 -4.49 2.50
CA ILE A 42 4.90 -4.07 2.28
C ILE A 42 4.84 -3.44 0.88
N ILE A 43 4.05 -4.05 0.01
CA ILE A 43 3.87 -3.64 -1.38
C ILE A 43 2.55 -2.89 -1.50
N MET A 44 2.64 -1.58 -1.74
CA MET A 44 1.45 -0.72 -1.82
C MET A 44 1.00 -0.48 -3.27
N HIS A 45 -0.32 -0.44 -3.49
CA HIS A 45 -0.88 0.00 -4.76
C HIS A 45 -1.10 1.52 -4.82
N MET A 46 -0.61 2.15 -5.87
CA MET A 46 -0.84 3.55 -6.22
C MET A 46 -0.96 3.70 -7.74
N GLN A 47 -1.93 4.49 -8.20
CA GLN A 47 -2.04 4.92 -9.59
C GLN A 47 -1.31 6.25 -9.80
N GLY A 48 -0.47 6.33 -10.83
CA GLY A 48 0.36 7.49 -11.10
C GLY A 48 1.52 7.67 -10.11
N THR A 49 1.89 8.91 -9.83
CA THR A 49 2.94 9.27 -8.87
C THR A 49 2.37 10.12 -7.74
N PRO A 50 3.05 10.30 -6.60
CA PRO A 50 2.54 11.17 -5.53
C PRO A 50 2.18 12.59 -6.00
N ARG A 51 2.84 13.10 -7.05
CA ARG A 51 2.59 14.42 -7.65
C ARG A 51 1.39 14.46 -8.60
N THR A 52 0.99 13.33 -9.18
CA THR A 52 -0.03 13.25 -10.24
C THR A 52 -1.26 12.44 -9.87
N MET A 53 -1.16 11.58 -8.84
CA MET A 53 -2.17 10.57 -8.50
C MET A 53 -3.54 11.15 -8.18
N GLN A 54 -3.62 12.38 -7.67
CA GLN A 54 -4.90 13.02 -7.32
C GLN A 54 -5.55 13.82 -8.45
N ARG A 55 -4.93 13.92 -9.63
CA ARG A 55 -5.43 14.79 -10.71
C ARG A 55 -6.71 14.26 -11.35
N ALA A 56 -6.75 12.98 -11.68
CA ALA A 56 -7.92 12.30 -12.25
C ALA A 56 -7.79 10.77 -12.08
N PRO A 57 -7.88 10.24 -10.84
CA PRO A 57 -7.80 8.80 -10.64
C PRO A 57 -9.01 8.10 -11.28
N SER A 58 -8.75 7.12 -12.13
CA SER A 58 -9.76 6.41 -12.91
C SER A 58 -9.48 4.91 -12.90
N TYR A 59 -10.49 4.13 -12.56
CA TYR A 59 -10.47 2.67 -12.57
C TYR A 59 -11.75 2.22 -13.27
N HIS A 60 -11.66 1.16 -14.07
CA HIS A 60 -12.84 0.46 -14.55
C HIS A 60 -13.45 -0.36 -13.41
N ASP A 61 -12.61 -1.11 -12.68
CA ASP A 61 -12.97 -1.77 -11.43
C ASP A 61 -11.76 -1.77 -10.49
N VAL A 62 -11.83 -0.93 -9.45
CA VAL A 62 -10.73 -0.75 -8.50
C VAL A 62 -10.40 -2.04 -7.72
N ILE A 63 -11.36 -2.94 -7.51
CA ILE A 63 -11.11 -4.19 -6.79
C ILE A 63 -10.32 -5.15 -7.66
N ILE A 64 -10.73 -5.31 -8.92
CA ILE A 64 -10.06 -6.18 -9.88
C ILE A 64 -8.65 -5.65 -10.15
N GLU A 65 -8.52 -4.37 -10.49
CA GLU A 65 -7.22 -3.79 -10.87
C GLU A 65 -6.20 -3.82 -9.72
N VAL A 66 -6.63 -3.53 -8.48
CA VAL A 66 -5.73 -3.61 -7.31
C VAL A 66 -5.38 -5.06 -6.99
N GLY A 67 -6.33 -6.00 -7.08
CA GLY A 67 -6.08 -7.42 -6.87
C GLY A 67 -5.12 -8.00 -7.90
N ASP A 68 -5.30 -7.66 -9.18
CA ASP A 68 -4.43 -8.06 -10.28
C ASP A 68 -3.01 -7.53 -10.07
N PHE A 69 -2.88 -6.26 -9.68
CA PHE A 69 -1.59 -5.69 -9.32
C PHE A 69 -0.89 -6.48 -8.20
N PHE A 70 -1.59 -6.83 -7.12
CA PHE A 70 -0.98 -7.61 -6.04
C PHE A 70 -0.54 -9.00 -6.50
N ARG A 71 -1.33 -9.70 -7.33
CA ARG A 71 -0.93 -10.99 -7.90
C ARG A 71 0.32 -10.86 -8.79
N GLN A 72 0.40 -9.81 -9.59
CA GLN A 72 1.59 -9.53 -10.41
C GLN A 72 2.83 -9.25 -9.55
N GLN A 73 2.69 -8.43 -8.50
CA GLN A 73 3.82 -8.13 -7.61
C GLN A 73 4.24 -9.35 -6.77
N PHE A 74 3.29 -10.19 -6.35
CA PHE A 74 3.58 -11.46 -5.69
C PHE A 74 4.41 -12.37 -6.61
N ALA A 75 3.96 -12.60 -7.85
CA ALA A 75 4.69 -13.41 -8.82
C ALA A 75 6.09 -12.84 -9.12
N ARG A 76 6.21 -11.50 -9.21
CA ARG A 76 7.51 -10.84 -9.38
C ARG A 76 8.43 -11.10 -8.19
N ALA A 77 7.92 -10.99 -6.96
CA ALA A 77 8.69 -11.26 -5.74
C ALA A 77 9.25 -12.69 -5.74
N LEU A 78 8.42 -13.69 -6.07
CA LEU A 78 8.86 -15.08 -6.16
C LEU A 78 9.94 -15.30 -7.22
N LYS A 79 9.83 -14.62 -8.37
CA LYS A 79 10.83 -14.68 -9.43
C LYS A 79 12.21 -14.17 -8.97
N PHE A 80 12.25 -13.23 -8.04
CA PHE A 80 13.48 -12.73 -7.43
C PHE A 80 13.94 -13.55 -6.21
N GLY A 81 13.24 -14.62 -5.85
CA GLY A 81 13.61 -15.52 -4.77
C GLY A 81 13.21 -15.05 -3.38
N LEU A 82 12.26 -14.11 -3.26
CA LEU A 82 11.73 -13.71 -1.95
C LEU A 82 10.91 -14.86 -1.35
N ASP A 83 11.08 -15.09 -0.05
CA ASP A 83 10.19 -15.95 0.71
C ASP A 83 8.78 -15.33 0.75
N PRO A 84 7.74 -16.02 0.27
CA PRO A 84 6.36 -15.54 0.34
C PRO A 84 5.93 -15.06 1.73
N MET A 85 6.49 -15.63 2.80
CA MET A 85 6.16 -15.26 4.18
C MET A 85 6.61 -13.84 4.55
N THR A 86 7.50 -13.24 3.78
CA THR A 86 7.99 -11.86 3.99
C THR A 86 7.10 -10.79 3.35
N LEU A 87 6.09 -11.18 2.57
CA LEU A 87 5.26 -10.27 1.79
C LEU A 87 3.98 -9.87 2.53
N ALA A 88 3.65 -8.58 2.46
CA ALA A 88 2.37 -7.99 2.80
C ALA A 88 1.92 -7.00 1.73
N PHE A 89 0.61 -6.74 1.61
CA PHE A 89 0.07 -5.84 0.60
C PHE A 89 -0.75 -4.70 1.20
N ASP A 90 -0.64 -3.49 0.64
CA ASP A 90 -1.43 -2.32 1.06
C ASP A 90 -2.24 -1.77 -0.13
N PRO A 91 -3.59 -1.71 -0.06
CA PRO A 91 -4.42 -1.20 -1.17
C PRO A 91 -4.18 0.29 -1.46
N GLY A 92 -3.43 1.00 -0.62
CA GLY A 92 -3.06 2.38 -0.80
C GLY A 92 -4.27 3.28 -0.73
N ILE A 93 -5.03 3.19 0.36
CA ILE A 93 -6.22 4.05 0.57
C ILE A 93 -5.81 5.52 0.44
N GLY A 94 -6.49 6.29 -0.40
CA GLY A 94 -6.17 7.69 -0.65
C GLY A 94 -4.94 7.92 -1.53
N PHE A 95 -4.35 6.88 -2.14
CA PHE A 95 -3.26 7.01 -3.12
C PHE A 95 -3.79 6.78 -4.53
N GLY A 96 -4.15 7.88 -5.20
CA GLY A 96 -4.70 7.88 -6.55
C GLY A 96 -6.04 7.18 -6.65
N LYS A 97 -6.99 7.54 -5.76
CA LYS A 97 -8.31 6.91 -5.63
C LYS A 97 -9.34 7.92 -5.16
N THR A 98 -10.56 7.87 -5.69
CA THR A 98 -11.69 8.70 -5.24
C THR A 98 -12.22 8.20 -3.89
N LEU A 99 -13.20 8.91 -3.31
CA LEU A 99 -13.86 8.46 -2.07
C LEU A 99 -14.54 7.09 -2.28
N GLU A 100 -15.23 6.95 -3.40
CA GLU A 100 -15.98 5.75 -3.80
C GLU A 100 -15.03 4.57 -3.98
N HIS A 101 -13.88 4.78 -4.64
CA HIS A 101 -12.84 3.76 -4.79
C HIS A 101 -12.31 3.30 -3.42
N ASN A 102 -12.03 4.24 -2.51
CA ASN A 102 -11.53 3.92 -1.18
C ASN A 102 -12.57 3.13 -0.36
N LEU A 103 -13.83 3.55 -0.37
CA LEU A 103 -14.92 2.85 0.31
C LEU A 103 -15.13 1.45 -0.25
N SER A 104 -15.07 1.29 -1.57
CA SER A 104 -15.16 -0.01 -2.23
C SER A 104 -14.03 -0.95 -1.77
N LEU A 105 -12.78 -0.48 -1.80
CA LEU A 105 -11.62 -1.27 -1.34
C LEU A 105 -11.76 -1.70 0.12
N LEU A 106 -12.20 -0.80 1.00
CA LEU A 106 -12.38 -1.09 2.42
C LEU A 106 -13.49 -2.12 2.66
N LYS A 107 -14.61 -2.01 1.93
CA LYS A 107 -15.71 -2.98 1.97
C LYS A 107 -15.30 -4.36 1.47
N HIS A 108 -14.35 -4.43 0.54
CA HIS A 108 -13.96 -5.65 -0.16
C HIS A 108 -12.53 -6.12 0.13
N LEU A 109 -11.93 -5.71 1.26
CA LEU A 109 -10.57 -6.11 1.66
C LEU A 109 -10.31 -7.63 1.55
N PRO A 110 -11.22 -8.54 1.97
CA PRO A 110 -10.98 -9.98 1.85
C PRO A 110 -10.72 -10.44 0.41
N ARG A 111 -11.28 -9.75 -0.60
CA ARG A 111 -11.09 -10.07 -2.03
C ARG A 111 -9.71 -9.68 -2.57
N LEU A 112 -8.96 -8.86 -1.84
CA LEU A 112 -7.63 -8.38 -2.24
C LEU A 112 -6.50 -9.27 -1.70
N ARG A 113 -6.79 -10.26 -0.86
CA ARG A 113 -5.78 -11.19 -0.35
C ARG A 113 -5.20 -12.02 -1.50
N VAL A 114 -3.88 -12.17 -1.49
CA VAL A 114 -3.13 -13.00 -2.44
C VAL A 114 -2.39 -14.05 -1.61
N GLU A 115 -2.58 -15.35 -1.91
CA GLU A 115 -1.90 -16.47 -1.24
C GLU A 115 -1.85 -16.35 0.30
N ASP A 116 -2.97 -15.95 0.90
CA ASP A 116 -3.13 -15.71 2.35
C ASP A 116 -2.14 -14.71 2.97
N ARG A 117 -1.55 -13.84 2.15
CA ARG A 117 -0.66 -12.77 2.64
C ARG A 117 -1.45 -11.69 3.38
N PRO A 118 -0.87 -11.12 4.45
CA PRO A 118 -1.52 -10.06 5.23
C PRO A 118 -1.77 -8.81 4.38
N LEU A 119 -2.89 -8.15 4.67
CA LEU A 119 -3.19 -6.81 4.17
C LEU A 119 -2.87 -5.78 5.25
N VAL A 120 -2.08 -4.77 4.89
CA VAL A 120 -1.79 -3.61 5.72
C VAL A 120 -2.67 -2.47 5.25
N VAL A 121 -3.47 -1.87 6.14
CA VAL A 121 -4.37 -0.78 5.77
C VAL A 121 -4.09 0.43 6.64
N GLY A 122 -3.48 1.46 6.05
CA GLY A 122 -3.33 2.76 6.70
C GLY A 122 -4.57 3.63 6.48
N VAL A 123 -5.42 3.82 7.49
CA VAL A 123 -6.60 4.72 7.44
C VAL A 123 -6.42 6.04 8.21
N SER A 124 -5.40 6.14 9.06
CA SER A 124 -5.24 7.23 10.03
C SER A 124 -5.21 8.63 9.40
N ARG A 125 -6.12 9.49 9.85
CA ARG A 125 -6.25 10.93 9.50
C ARG A 125 -6.38 11.25 8.00
N LYS A 126 -6.66 10.27 7.15
CA LYS A 126 -6.79 10.48 5.71
C LYS A 126 -7.98 11.37 5.39
N ALA A 127 -7.83 12.20 4.35
CA ALA A 127 -8.81 13.24 3.98
C ALA A 127 -10.23 12.69 3.71
N PHE A 128 -10.35 11.40 3.34
CA PHE A 128 -11.64 10.75 3.14
C PHE A 128 -12.47 10.66 4.42
N LEU A 129 -11.84 10.50 5.60
CA LEU A 129 -12.54 10.48 6.88
C LEU A 129 -13.19 11.85 7.17
N GLY A 130 -12.53 12.95 6.81
CA GLY A 130 -13.12 14.29 6.92
C GLY A 130 -14.36 14.48 6.05
N LYS A 131 -14.35 13.90 4.83
CA LYS A 131 -15.50 13.94 3.91
C LYS A 131 -16.68 13.12 4.41
N ILE A 132 -16.44 11.94 4.98
CA ILE A 132 -17.50 11.06 5.52
C ILE A 132 -18.12 11.67 6.78
N SER A 133 -17.31 12.26 7.67
CA SER A 133 -17.80 12.79 8.94
C SER A 133 -18.40 14.19 8.84
N GLY A 134 -18.52 14.79 7.64
CA GLY A 134 -19.00 16.18 7.46
C GLY A 134 -18.06 17.24 8.06
N HIS A 135 -16.89 16.84 8.55
CA HIS A 135 -15.91 17.71 9.17
C HIS A 135 -14.78 17.98 8.19
N ASN A 136 -14.96 19.00 7.34
CA ASN A 136 -13.90 19.55 6.48
C ASN A 136 -12.79 20.28 7.27
N GLY A 137 -12.78 20.17 8.60
CA GLY A 137 -11.83 20.82 9.50
C GLY A 137 -10.47 20.13 9.66
N SER A 138 -9.67 20.71 10.56
CA SER A 138 -8.30 20.32 10.95
C SER A 138 -8.09 18.82 11.13
N MET A 139 -6.87 18.33 10.84
CA MET A 139 -6.44 16.94 11.06
C MET A 139 -6.76 16.39 12.46
N HIS A 140 -6.91 17.27 13.47
CA HIS A 140 -7.27 16.92 14.85
C HIS A 140 -8.67 16.30 14.99
N ASN A 141 -9.62 16.63 14.10
CA ASN A 141 -10.99 16.11 14.18
C ASN A 141 -11.15 14.71 13.57
N ARG A 142 -10.06 14.08 13.12
CA ARG A 142 -10.08 12.77 12.44
C ARG A 142 -9.74 11.59 13.34
N LEU A 143 -9.58 11.81 14.66
CA LEU A 143 -9.24 10.76 15.63
C LEU A 143 -10.38 9.76 15.82
N LEU A 144 -11.59 10.23 16.15
CA LEU A 144 -12.76 9.37 16.37
C LEU A 144 -13.14 8.54 15.12
N PRO A 145 -13.18 9.12 13.90
CA PRO A 145 -13.41 8.32 12.69
C PRO A 145 -12.29 7.31 12.39
N THR A 146 -11.05 7.60 12.79
CA THR A 146 -9.94 6.64 12.65
C THR A 146 -10.17 5.44 13.56
N VAL A 147 -10.52 5.67 14.84
CA VAL A 147 -10.78 4.59 15.80
C VAL A 147 -11.95 3.72 15.33
N ALA A 148 -13.06 4.30 14.90
CA ALA A 148 -14.21 3.56 14.39
C ALA A 148 -13.91 2.69 13.17
N PHE A 149 -12.86 3.02 12.39
CA PHE A 149 -12.46 2.27 11.21
C PHE A 149 -11.47 1.13 11.51
N THR A 150 -10.81 1.19 12.66
CA THR A 150 -9.82 0.19 13.11
C THR A 150 -10.33 -0.73 14.21
N SER A 151 -11.59 -0.59 14.62
CA SER A 151 -12.29 -1.40 15.63
C SER A 151 -13.21 -2.42 14.96
#